data_AF-A0A934XAN1-F1
#
_entry.id   AF-A0A934XAN1-F1
#
_cell.length_a   1.000
_cell.length_b   1.000
_cell.length_c   1.000
_cell.angle_alpha   90.00
_cell.angle_beta   90.00
_cell.angle_gamma   90.00
#
_symmetry.space_group_name_H-M   'P 1'
#
loop_
_entity.id
_entity.type
_entity.pdbx_description
1 polymer ?
#
loop_
_entity_poly.entity_id
_entity_poly.type
_entity_poly.pdbx_seq_one_letter_code
_entity_poly.pdbx_strand_id
1 'polypeptide(L)'
;MHVVVASAEVESYDFRTYVYYIGYEKQNFNFYMPRPMGDDWLQRINHKPLPLPMIVRIQEKTMFVLFHSRASAEKFSEWLVRAETEAQEGYRTMRG
;
A
#
# COMPACT_ATOMS: atom_id res chain seq x y z
N MET A 1 -0.81 7.26 7.32
CA MET A 1 0.32 6.31 7.41
C MET A 1 1.39 6.75 6.42
N HIS A 2 2.61 6.98 6.88
CA HIS A 2 3.77 7.17 6.00
C HIS A 2 4.19 5.81 5.42
N VAL A 3 4.43 5.76 4.12
CA VAL A 3 4.90 4.55 3.44
C VAL A 3 6.19 4.88 2.71
N VAL A 4 7.21 4.07 2.96
CA VAL A 4 8.52 4.16 2.29
C VAL A 4 8.72 2.85 1.52
N VAL A 5 8.94 2.97 0.23
CA VAL A 5 9.19 1.84 -0.68
C VAL A 5 10.58 1.98 -1.26
N ALA A 6 11.42 0.97 -1.06
CA ALA A 6 12.81 0.95 -1.50
C ALA A 6 13.12 -0.29 -2.34
N SER A 7 14.24 -0.24 -3.06
CA SER A 7 14.81 -1.36 -3.82
C SER A 7 16.18 -1.73 -3.27
N ALA A 8 16.45 -3.03 -3.16
CA ALA A 8 17.78 -3.54 -2.83
C ALA A 8 18.75 -3.49 -4.02
N GLU A 9 18.23 -3.66 -5.24
CA GLU A 9 19.00 -3.59 -6.50
C GLU A 9 19.49 -2.16 -6.79
N VAL A 10 18.69 -1.14 -6.44
CA VAL A 10 18.99 0.27 -6.71
C VAL A 10 18.85 1.07 -5.43
N GLU A 11 19.98 1.29 -4.73
CA GLU A 11 20.02 2.00 -3.43
C GLU A 11 19.44 3.41 -3.50
N SER A 12 19.52 4.07 -4.66
CA SER A 12 18.99 5.42 -4.85
C SER A 12 17.46 5.46 -5.05
N TYR A 13 16.80 4.31 -5.21
CA TYR A 13 15.35 4.28 -5.37
C TYR A 13 14.67 4.38 -4.00
N ASP A 14 14.00 5.51 -3.78
CA ASP A 14 13.23 5.80 -2.58
C ASP A 14 11.92 6.49 -2.99
N PHE A 15 10.81 5.77 -2.84
CA PHE A 15 9.48 6.33 -2.99
C PHE A 15 8.83 6.52 -1.63
N ARG A 16 8.41 7.75 -1.34
CA ARG A 16 7.75 8.11 -0.09
C ARG A 16 6.38 8.68 -0.36
N THR A 17 5.39 8.18 0.35
CA THR A 17 4.02 8.71 0.26
C THR A 17 3.33 8.69 1.62
N TYR A 18 2.22 9.40 1.71
CA TYR A 18 1.29 9.34 2.82
C TYR A 18 -0.06 8.83 2.30
N VAL A 19 -0.55 7.76 2.92
CA VAL A 19 -1.87 7.17 2.64
C VAL A 19 -2.73 7.25 3.90
N TYR A 20 -4.04 7.38 3.78
CA TYR A 20 -4.91 7.47 4.96
C TYR A 20 -4.77 6.24 5.86
N TYR A 21 -4.92 5.07 5.24
CA TYR A 21 -4.76 3.77 5.90
C TYR A 21 -4.18 2.75 4.93
N ILE A 22 -3.27 1.91 5.41
CA ILE A 22 -2.82 0.70 4.73
C ILE A 22 -2.53 -0.38 5.78
N GLY A 23 -2.98 -1.60 5.50
CA GLY A 23 -2.69 -2.78 6.28
C GLY A 23 -1.85 -3.79 5.52
N TYR A 24 -1.22 -4.69 6.27
CA TYR A 24 -0.44 -5.79 5.70
C TYR A 24 -0.68 -7.10 6.47
N GLU A 25 -1.18 -8.11 5.79
CA GLU A 25 -1.42 -9.45 6.30
C GLU A 25 -0.22 -10.35 6.01
N LYS A 26 0.62 -10.56 7.03
CA LYS A 26 1.85 -11.36 6.92
C LYS A 26 1.62 -12.80 6.45
N GLN A 27 0.48 -13.41 6.81
CA GLN A 27 0.18 -14.81 6.51
C GLN A 27 0.05 -15.05 5.00
N ASN A 28 -0.53 -14.09 4.28
CA ASN A 28 -0.83 -14.20 2.84
C ASN A 28 0.02 -13.27 1.97
N PHE A 29 0.87 -12.45 2.60
CA PHE A 29 1.65 -11.38 1.97
C PHE A 29 0.77 -10.37 1.22
N ASN A 30 -0.40 -10.08 1.80
CA ASN A 30 -1.41 -9.23 1.17
C ASN A 30 -1.42 -7.83 1.81
N PHE A 31 -1.33 -6.81 0.98
CA PHE A 31 -1.58 -5.42 1.37
C PHE A 31 -3.04 -5.09 1.14
N TYR A 32 -3.59 -4.24 1.98
CA TYR A 32 -4.96 -3.79 1.80
C TYR A 32 -5.17 -2.35 2.22
N MET A 33 -6.13 -1.69 1.57
CA MET A 33 -6.68 -0.41 1.98
C MET A 33 -8.20 -0.52 2.10
N PRO A 34 -8.83 0.11 3.09
CA PRO A 34 -10.29 0.18 3.17
C PRO A 34 -10.82 0.96 1.98
N ARG A 35 -11.89 0.45 1.36
CA ARG A 35 -12.62 1.12 0.30
C ARG A 35 -14.11 1.00 0.58
N PRO A 36 -14.60 1.71 1.60
CA PRO A 36 -16.01 1.62 1.93
C PRO A 36 -16.86 2.13 0.76
N MET A 37 -17.97 1.44 0.47
CA MET A 37 -18.91 1.81 -0.59
C MET A 37 -20.34 1.67 -0.07
N GLY A 38 -21.07 2.79 0.03
CA GLY A 38 -22.38 2.81 0.66
C GLY A 38 -22.30 2.36 2.13
N ASP A 39 -23.12 1.38 2.51
CA ASP A 39 -23.17 0.82 3.88
C ASP A 39 -22.15 -0.30 4.13
N ASP A 40 -21.40 -0.74 3.10
CA ASP A 40 -20.43 -1.82 3.24
C ASP A 40 -19.05 -1.28 3.66
N TRP A 41 -18.87 -1.20 4.98
CA TRP A 41 -17.62 -0.76 5.62
C TRP A 41 -16.48 -1.80 5.52
N LEU A 42 -16.76 -3.02 5.07
CA LEU A 42 -15.79 -4.12 5.09
C LEU A 42 -15.04 -4.29 3.76
N GLN A 43 -15.41 -3.55 2.73
CA GLN A 43 -14.74 -3.60 1.44
C GLN A 43 -13.29 -3.11 1.52
N ARG A 44 -12.42 -3.84 0.83
CA ARG A 44 -10.97 -3.60 0.80
C ARG A 44 -10.43 -3.70 -0.62
N ILE A 45 -9.55 -2.78 -0.97
CA ILE A 45 -8.66 -2.91 -2.12
C ILE A 45 -7.51 -3.80 -1.67
N ASN A 46 -7.39 -4.97 -2.29
CA ASN A 46 -6.37 -5.95 -1.94
C ASN A 46 -5.25 -5.98 -2.99
N HIS A 47 -4.02 -6.21 -2.55
CA HIS A 47 -2.89 -6.36 -3.44
C HIS A 47 -1.83 -7.27 -2.86
N LYS A 48 -1.49 -8.30 -3.62
CA LYS A 48 -0.35 -9.17 -3.36
C LYS A 48 0.71 -8.91 -4.42
N PRO A 49 1.80 -8.19 -4.11
CA PRO A 49 2.89 -7.96 -5.04
C PRO A 49 3.48 -9.27 -5.53
N LEU A 50 3.84 -9.34 -6.81
CA LEU A 50 4.59 -10.44 -7.39
C LEU A 50 5.70 -9.83 -8.27
N PRO A 51 6.99 -10.00 -7.91
CA PRO A 51 7.55 -10.69 -6.74
C PRO A 51 7.15 -10.12 -5.37
N LEU A 52 7.25 -10.94 -4.31
CA LEU A 52 7.00 -10.53 -2.92
C LEU A 52 8.06 -9.54 -2.43
N PRO A 53 7.71 -8.62 -1.50
CA PRO A 53 8.69 -7.78 -0.83
C PRO A 53 9.63 -8.64 0.03
N MET A 54 10.90 -8.27 0.07
CA MET A 54 11.91 -8.88 0.94
C MET A 54 11.65 -8.56 2.42
N ILE A 55 11.29 -7.31 2.70
CA ILE A 55 11.03 -6.83 4.06
C ILE A 55 9.77 -5.99 4.06
N VAL A 56 8.90 -6.26 5.02
CA VAL A 56 7.84 -5.34 5.44
C VAL A 56 8.00 -5.09 6.94
N ARG A 57 8.11 -3.83 7.32
CA ARG A 57 8.17 -3.37 8.72
C ARG A 57 7.14 -2.28 8.92
N ILE A 58 6.43 -2.36 10.03
CA ILE A 58 5.48 -1.34 10.46
C ILE A 58 5.95 -0.90 11.83
N GLN A 59 6.26 0.38 11.96
CA GLN A 59 6.64 1.01 13.21
C GLN A 59 5.81 2.29 13.35
N GLU A 60 4.98 2.33 14.39
CA GLU A 60 4.05 3.43 14.65
C GLU A 60 3.19 3.77 13.42
N LYS A 61 3.41 4.94 12.83
CA LYS A 61 2.69 5.45 11.65
C LYS A 61 3.51 5.33 10.36
N THR A 62 4.57 4.53 10.35
CA THR A 62 5.44 4.34 9.20
C THR A 62 5.51 2.87 8.80
N MET A 63 5.23 2.60 7.53
CA MET A 63 5.42 1.30 6.90
C MET A 63 6.63 1.39 5.95
N PHE A 64 7.62 0.53 6.17
CA PHE A 64 8.75 0.36 5.28
C PHE A 64 8.61 -0.95 4.49
N VAL A 65 8.73 -0.85 3.18
CA VAL A 65 8.62 -1.98 2.25
C VAL A 65 9.86 -2.01 1.36
N LEU A 66 10.62 -3.11 1.43
CA LEU A 66 11.80 -3.32 0.60
C LEU A 66 11.51 -4.40 -0.43
N PHE A 67 11.71 -4.09 -1.70
CA PHE A 67 11.70 -5.08 -2.78
C PHE A 67 13.12 -5.39 -3.23
N HIS A 68 13.32 -6.57 -3.83
CA HIS A 68 14.58 -6.89 -4.47
C HIS A 68 14.83 -5.94 -5.65
N SER A 69 13.93 -5.96 -6.65
CA SER A 69 14.09 -5.17 -7.87
C SER A 69 13.37 -3.83 -7.84
N ARG A 70 13.93 -2.85 -8.56
CA ARG A 70 13.32 -1.52 -8.72
C ARG A 70 11.94 -1.59 -9.36
N ALA A 71 11.78 -2.41 -10.40
CA ALA A 71 10.51 -2.55 -11.11
C ALA A 71 9.36 -3.02 -10.19
N SER A 72 9.65 -3.87 -9.20
CA SER A 72 8.64 -4.33 -8.23
C SER A 72 8.26 -3.19 -7.27
N ALA A 73 9.26 -2.43 -6.83
CA ALA A 73 9.06 -1.26 -5.99
C ALA A 73 8.21 -0.18 -6.70
N GLU A 74 8.48 0.09 -7.98
CA GLU A 74 7.71 1.02 -8.81
C GLU A 74 6.26 0.55 -8.98
N LYS A 75 6.04 -0.70 -9.36
CA LYS A 75 4.68 -1.27 -9.50
C LYS A 75 3.87 -1.17 -8.21
N PHE A 76 4.49 -1.45 -7.07
CA PHE A 76 3.84 -1.30 -5.77
C PHE A 76 3.56 0.17 -5.44
N SER A 77 4.48 1.07 -5.77
CA SER A 77 4.31 2.52 -5.59
C SER A 77 3.14 3.06 -6.42
N GLU A 78 3.01 2.63 -7.67
CA GLU A 78 1.87 2.94 -8.53
C GLU A 78 0.55 2.39 -7.99
N TRP A 79 0.57 1.19 -7.40
CA TRP A 79 -0.60 0.64 -6.74
C TRP A 79 -0.98 1.48 -5.51
N LEU A 80 -0.03 1.91 -4.68
CA LEU A 80 -0.31 2.75 -3.51
C LEU A 80 -1.05 4.04 -3.88
N VAL A 81 -0.61 4.72 -4.95
CA VAL A 81 -1.25 5.98 -5.40
C VAL A 81 -2.67 5.74 -5.90
N ARG A 82 -2.86 4.70 -6.72
CA ARG A 82 -4.18 4.33 -7.25
C ARG A 82 -5.14 3.90 -6.15
N ALA A 83 -4.69 3.03 -5.24
CA ALA A 83 -5.49 2.51 -4.15
C ALA A 83 -5.89 3.60 -3.15
N GLU A 84 -5.00 4.56 -2.85
CA GLU A 84 -5.35 5.71 -2.01
C GLU A 84 -6.42 6.59 -2.69
N THR A 85 -6.31 6.81 -4.00
CA THR A 85 -7.31 7.59 -4.76
C THR A 85 -8.68 6.90 -4.70
N GLU A 86 -8.73 5.60 -4.96
CA GLU A 86 -9.94 4.78 -4.92
C GLU A 86 -10.54 4.70 -3.50
N ALA A 87 -9.70 4.59 -2.46
CA ALA A 87 -10.13 4.62 -1.06
C ALA A 87 -10.77 5.97 -0.72
N GLN A 88 -10.14 7.08 -1.12
CA GLN A 88 -10.69 8.43 -0.89
C GLN A 88 -12.02 8.65 -1.61
N GLU A 89 -12.19 8.12 -2.82
CA GLU A 89 -13.47 8.14 -3.51
C GLU A 89 -14.55 7.36 -2.77
N GLY A 90 -14.22 6.17 -2.25
CA GLY A 90 -15.13 5.39 -1.39
C GLY A 90 -15.59 6.17 -0.16
N TYR A 91 -14.68 6.88 0.51
CA TYR A 91 -15.04 7.75 1.62
C TYR A 91 -15.91 8.95 1.23
N ARG A 92 -15.81 9.45 -0.01
CA ARG A 92 -16.64 10.56 -0.50
C ARG A 92 -18.08 10.11 -0.75
N THR A 93 -18.29 8.91 -1.29
CA THR A 93 -19.64 8.41 -1.59
C THR A 93 -20.45 8.06 -0.35
N MET A 94 -19.80 7.90 0.81
CA MET A 94 -20.47 7.72 2.10
C MET A 94 -20.99 9.01 2.75
N ARG A 95 -20.57 10.19 2.30
CA ARG A 95 -21.00 11.48 2.88
C ARG A 95 -22.33 11.98 2.30
N GLY A 96 -23.20 11.06 1.86
CA GLY A 96 -24.56 11.35 1.42
C GLY A 96 -25.51 11.61 2.57
#